data_AF-A0A6A3BUJ1-F1
#
_entry.id   AF-A0A6A3BUJ1-F1
#
_cell.length_a   1.000
_cell.length_b   1.000
_cell.length_c   1.000
_cell.angle_alpha   90.00
_cell.angle_beta   90.00
_cell.angle_gamma   90.00
#
_symmetry.space_group_name_H-M   'P 1'
#
loop_
_entity.id
_entity.type
_entity.pdbx_description
1 polymer ?
#
loop_
_entity_poly.entity_id
_entity_poly.type
_entity_poly.pdbx_seq_one_letter_code
_entity_poly.pdbx_strand_id
1 'polypeptide(L)' 'MLTDSGNCMVDEALTILSVLASNHDAKVAIVKASTISVLIDLLRTGFPRTEENAAAILLAV' A
#
# COMPACT_ATOMS: atom_id res chain seq x y z
N MET A 1 17.73 12.79 16.23
CA MET A 1 16.74 13.10 15.17
C MET A 1 15.76 11.94 15.14
N LEU A 2 14.53 12.15 15.62
CA LEU A 2 13.48 11.13 15.79
C LEU A 2 12.21 11.59 15.07
N THR A 3 12.34 11.94 13.80
CA THR A 3 11.23 12.48 13.02
C THR A 3 11.18 11.75 11.68
N ASP A 4 10.90 10.45 11.71
CA ASP A 4 10.30 9.77 10.54
C ASP A 4 9.60 8.43 10.84
N SER A 5 9.00 8.30 12.03
CA SER A 5 8.29 7.07 12.40
C SER A 5 7.02 6.83 11.58
N GLY A 6 6.46 7.86 10.94
CA GLY A 6 5.25 7.74 10.14
C GLY A 6 5.44 6.97 8.84
N ASN A 7 6.55 7.22 8.12
CA ASN A 7 6.77 6.60 6.81
C ASN A 7 7.20 5.13 6.91
N CYS A 8 7.90 4.75 7.99
CA CYS A 8 8.29 3.35 8.24
C CYS A 8 7.08 2.42 8.39
N MET A 9 6.03 2.87 9.09
CA MET A 9 4.81 2.08 9.29
C MET A 9 4.02 1.89 8.00
N VAL A 10 4.03 2.90 7.11
CA VAL A 10 3.38 2.81 5.79
C VAL A 10 4.13 1.82 4.90
N ASP A 11 5.46 1.86 4.88
CA ASP A 11 6.28 0.91 4.14
C ASP A 11 6.03 -0.55 4.59
N GLU A 12 5.96 -0.79 5.91
CA GLU A 12 5.67 -2.11 6.46
C GLU A 12 4.25 -2.58 6.11
N ALA A 13 3.25 -1.70 6.21
CA ALA A 13 1.88 -2.00 5.83
C ALA A 13 1.76 -2.35 4.34
N LEU A 14 2.42 -1.60 3.46
CA LEU A 14 2.46 -1.87 2.02
C LEU A 14 3.18 -3.19 1.71
N THR A 15 4.23 -3.52 2.45
CA THR A 15 4.93 -4.81 2.31
C THR A 15 3.99 -5.97 2.64
N ILE A 16 3.27 -5.91 3.77
CA ILE A 16 2.28 -6.94 4.15
C ILE A 16 1.16 -7.02 3.10
N LEU A 17 0.66 -5.87 2.66
CA LEU A 17 -0.42 -5.79 1.69
C LEU A 17 -0.01 -6.38 0.33
N SER A 18 1.25 -6.19 -0.09
CA SER A 18 1.82 -6.80 -1.28
C SER A 18 1.90 -8.33 -1.18
N VAL A 19 2.30 -8.85 -0.01
CA VAL A 19 2.29 -10.31 0.25
C VAL A 19 0.86 -10.85 0.18
N LEU A 20 -0.11 -10.17 0.78
CA LEU A 20 -1.52 -10.57 0.73
C LEU A 20 -2.08 -10.51 -0.69
N ALA A 21 -1.70 -9.50 -1.48
CA ALA A 21 -2.09 -9.38 -2.89
C ALA A 21 -1.55 -10.51 -3.78
N SER A 22 -0.74 -11.45 -3.28
CA SER A 22 -0.41 -12.69 -4.02
C SER A 22 -1.52 -13.76 -3.97
N ASN A 23 -2.50 -13.62 -3.06
CA ASN A 23 -3.58 -14.59 -2.85
C ASN A 23 -4.93 -14.05 -3.36
N HIS A 24 -5.69 -14.86 -4.10
CA HIS A 24 -6.95 -14.43 -4.73
C HIS A 24 -8.02 -13.98 -3.72
N ASP A 25 -8.23 -14.75 -2.65
CA ASP A 25 -9.23 -14.41 -1.62
C ASP A 25 -8.85 -13.12 -0.88
N ALA A 26 -7.56 -12.96 -0.62
CA ALA A 26 -7.02 -11.74 -0.03
C ALA A 26 -7.19 -10.52 -0.95
N LYS A 27 -6.97 -10.64 -2.27
CA LYS A 27 -7.26 -9.55 -3.23
C LYS A 27 -8.72 -9.11 -3.14
N VAL A 28 -9.66 -10.07 -3.14
CA VAL A 28 -11.10 -9.78 -3.01
C VAL A 28 -11.39 -9.05 -1.70
N ALA A 29 -10.76 -9.44 -0.59
CA ALA A 29 -10.89 -8.76 0.69
C ALA A 29 -10.30 -7.34 0.65
N ILE A 30 -9.13 -7.15 0.03
CA ILE A 30 -8.46 -5.85 -0.11
C ILE A 30 -9.35 -4.87 -0.89
N VAL A 31 -9.95 -5.30 -2.00
CA VAL A 31 -10.87 -4.49 -2.80
C VAL A 31 -12.12 -4.13 -2.00
N LYS A 32 -12.69 -5.09 -1.26
CA LYS A 32 -13.87 -4.84 -0.38
C LYS A 32 -13.57 -3.90 0.77
N ALA A 33 -12.34 -3.86 1.26
CA ALA A 33 -11.91 -2.98 2.35
C ALA A 33 -11.73 -1.51 1.93
N SER A 34 -12.11 -1.13 0.71
CA SER A 34 -11.91 0.24 0.16
C SER A 34 -10.44 0.68 0.09
N THR A 35 -9.52 -0.29 0.11
CA THR A 35 -8.06 -0.06 0.08
C THR A 35 -7.62 0.70 -1.19
N ILE A 36 -8.38 0.59 -2.28
CA ILE A 36 -8.10 1.28 -3.55
C ILE A 36 -8.04 2.81 -3.35
N SER A 37 -8.97 3.42 -2.60
CA SER A 37 -8.92 4.88 -2.35
C SER A 37 -7.68 5.27 -1.56
N VAL A 38 -7.32 4.48 -0.54
CA VAL A 38 -6.13 4.71 0.27
C VAL A 38 -4.86 4.64 -0.58
N LEU A 39 -4.76 3.63 -1.46
CA LEU A 39 -3.61 3.50 -2.36
C LEU A 39 -3.53 4.66 -3.35
N ILE A 40 -4.66 5.17 -3.87
CA ILE A 40 -4.69 6.36 -4.73
C ILE A 40 -4.21 7.61 -3.99
N ASP A 41 -4.57 7.78 -2.71
CA ASP A 41 -4.08 8.90 -1.91
C ASP A 41 -2.59 8.79 -1.62
N LEU A 42 -2.08 7.57 -1.41
CA LEU A 42 -0.64 7.31 -1.25
C LEU A 42 0.18 7.67 -2.50
N LEU A 43 -0.40 7.52 -3.70
CA LEU A 43 0.21 7.97 -4.97
C LEU A 43 0.38 9.50 -5.08
N ARG A 44 -0.20 10.28 -4.16
CA ARG A 44 -0.15 11.75 -4.18
C ARG A 44 0.70 12.32 -3.05
N THR A 45 1.40 11.47 -2.30
CA THR A 45 2.16 11.88 -1.12
C THR A 45 3.50 12.54 -1.44
N GLY A 46 4.02 12.36 -2.66
CA GLY A 46 5.33 12.85 -3.09
C GLY A 46 6.50 12.00 -2.59
N PHE A 47 6.24 10.86 -1.95
CA PHE A 47 7.28 9.94 -1.46
C PHE A 47 7.51 8.80 -2.47
N PRO A 48 8.65 8.78 -3.18
CA PRO A 48 8.85 7.88 -4.32
C PRO A 48 8.61 6.40 -4.02
N ARG A 49 9.07 5.92 -2.84
CA ARG A 49 8.91 4.51 -2.44
C ARG A 49 7.47 4.15 -2.11
N THR A 50 6.78 5.03 -1.39
CA THR A 50 5.37 4.85 -1.03
C THR A 50 4.50 4.82 -2.30
N GLU A 51 4.79 5.72 -3.25
CA GLU A 51 4.08 5.80 -4.52
C GLU A 51 4.32 4.55 -5.39
N GLU A 52 5.57 4.11 -5.53
CA GLU A 52 5.92 2.90 -6.27
C GLU A 52 5.22 1.66 -5.69
N ASN A 53 5.28 1.48 -4.37
CA ASN A 53 4.65 0.37 -3.67
C ASN A 53 3.13 0.39 -3.84
N ALA A 54 2.49 1.57 -3.72
CA ALA A 54 1.06 1.70 -3.92
C ALA A 54 0.64 1.36 -5.35
N ALA A 55 1.40 1.80 -6.35
CA ALA A 55 1.15 1.47 -7.76
C ALA A 55 1.29 -0.04 -8.03
N ALA A 56 2.32 -0.68 -7.47
CA ALA A 56 2.54 -2.12 -7.63
C ALA A 56 1.37 -2.94 -7.06
N ILE A 57 0.83 -2.55 -5.90
CA ILE A 57 -0.31 -3.22 -5.28
C ILE A 57 -1.59 -2.98 -6.10
N LEU A 58 -1.83 -1.75 -6.57
CA LEU A 58 -2.96 -1.43 -7.45
C LEU A 58 -2.94 -2.24 -8.76
N LEU A 59 -1.76 -2.50 -9.31
CA LEU A 59 -1.60 -3.35 -10.50
C LEU A 59 -1.86 -4.84 -10.18
N ALA A 60 -1.56 -5.26 -8.96
CA ALA A 60 -1.66 -6.66 -8.56
C ALA A 60 -3.08 -7.10 -8.16
N VAL A 61 -3.89 -6.21 -7.57
CA VAL A 61 -5.23 -6.54 -7.03
C VAL A 61 -6.31 -6.65 -8.10
#